data_AF-A0A9Q0NY68-F1
#
_entry.id   AF-A0A9Q0NY68-F1
#
_cell.length_a   1.000
_cell.length_b   1.000
_cell.length_c   1.000
_cell.angle_alpha   90.00
_cell.angle_beta   90.00
_cell.angle_gamma   90.00
#
_symmetry.space_group_name_H-M   'P 1'
#
loop_
_entity.id
_entity.type
_entity.pdbx_description
1 polymer ?
#
loop_
_entity_poly.entity_id
_entity_poly.type
_entity_poly.pdbx_seq_one_letter_code
_entity_poly.pdbx_strand_id
1 'polypeptide(L)'
;MAEVIMSIVVLFYAGLAIYDTMQYIRSPVNTICLGQAASMASLLLAAGAKGERKALPNATIMIHQPSGGYSGQAKDMTIHTKQIVRVWDALNQLYCKHTGQPLDVIQKNMDRDYFMTPEEAKEFGIIDEVIDQRPMTLVADAVGDEGKQKDSN
;
A
#
# COMPACT_ATOMS: atom_id res chain seq x y z
N MET A 1 -15.32 -9.48 -0.86
CA MET A 1 -14.02 -8.82 -1.07
C MET A 1 -13.59 -8.24 0.26
N ALA A 2 -12.30 -8.32 0.61
CA ALA A 2 -11.77 -7.63 1.79
C ALA A 2 -11.20 -6.29 1.33
N GLU A 3 -11.64 -5.20 1.95
CA GLU A 3 -11.17 -3.85 1.68
C GLU A 3 -10.22 -3.44 2.81
N VAL A 4 -8.98 -3.10 2.47
CA VAL A 4 -7.98 -2.63 3.42
C VAL A 4 -7.71 -1.15 3.15
N ILE A 5 -8.10 -0.31 4.12
CA ILE A 5 -7.85 1.13 4.10
C ILE A 5 -6.49 1.38 4.78
N MET A 6 -5.56 1.99 4.05
CA MET A 6 -4.23 2.35 4.56
C MET A 6 -4.16 3.87 4.70
N SER A 7 -3.83 4.36 5.91
CA SER A 7 -3.68 5.81 6.15
C SER A 7 -2.43 6.23 6.95
N ILE A 8 -1.61 5.34 7.54
CA ILE A 8 -0.41 5.68 8.36
C ILE A 8 0.65 4.55 8.33
N VAL A 9 1.93 4.88 8.60
CA VAL A 9 3.11 3.99 8.72
C VAL A 9 2.86 2.78 9.65
N VAL A 10 3.31 1.59 9.23
CA VAL A 10 3.19 0.33 9.99
C VAL A 10 4.57 -0.20 10.38
N LEU A 11 4.72 -0.81 11.57
CA LEU A 11 5.94 -1.50 11.98
C LEU A 11 6.25 -2.66 11.03
N PHE A 12 7.51 -2.85 10.64
CA PHE A 12 7.88 -3.80 9.57
C PHE A 12 7.42 -5.24 9.81
N TYR A 13 7.60 -5.84 11.00
CA TYR A 13 7.12 -7.21 11.25
C TYR A 13 5.59 -7.31 11.30
N ALA A 14 4.92 -6.30 11.86
CA ALA A 14 3.45 -6.26 11.85
C ALA A 14 2.92 -6.11 10.42
N GLY A 15 3.55 -5.26 9.62
CA GLY A 15 3.22 -5.08 8.21
C GLY A 15 3.49 -6.34 7.38
N LEU A 16 4.58 -7.06 7.64
CA LEU A 16 4.84 -8.34 6.97
C LEU A 16 3.81 -9.41 7.37
N ALA A 17 3.35 -9.45 8.62
CA ALA A 17 2.26 -10.34 9.02
C ALA A 17 0.94 -10.02 8.28
N ILE A 18 0.63 -8.73 8.09
CA ILE A 18 -0.53 -8.29 7.30
C ILE A 18 -0.33 -8.67 5.83
N TYR A 19 0.85 -8.40 5.26
CA TYR A 19 1.22 -8.77 3.90
C TYR A 19 1.00 -10.26 3.68
N ASP A 20 1.58 -11.11 4.52
CA ASP A 20 1.48 -12.56 4.41
C ASP A 20 0.03 -13.00 4.52
N THR A 21 -0.76 -12.39 5.41
CA THR A 21 -2.20 -12.66 5.51
C THR A 21 -2.92 -12.30 4.21
N MET A 22 -2.65 -11.13 3.62
CA MET A 22 -3.22 -10.72 2.33
C MET A 22 -2.89 -11.70 1.21
N GLN A 23 -1.67 -12.25 1.20
CA GLN A 23 -1.26 -13.24 0.18
C GLN A 23 -1.75 -14.66 0.48
N TYR A 24 -1.97 -15.01 1.75
CA TYR A 24 -2.33 -16.35 2.20
C TYR A 24 -3.82 -16.66 2.02
N ILE A 25 -4.69 -15.66 2.20
CA ILE A 25 -6.12 -15.85 2.03
C ILE A 25 -6.49 -16.02 0.54
N ARG A 26 -7.55 -16.78 0.28
CA ARG A 26 -8.04 -17.04 -1.09
C ARG A 26 -8.75 -15.85 -1.72
N SER A 27 -9.34 -14.99 -0.88
CA SER A 27 -10.14 -13.85 -1.34
C SER A 27 -9.22 -12.75 -1.88
N PRO A 28 -9.51 -12.16 -3.05
CA PRO A 28 -8.76 -11.00 -3.52
C PRO A 28 -8.91 -9.85 -2.52
N VAL A 29 -7.79 -9.19 -2.23
CA VAL A 29 -7.71 -8.03 -1.34
C VAL A 29 -7.63 -6.77 -2.18
N ASN A 30 -8.61 -5.88 -1.99
CA ASN A 30 -8.62 -4.57 -2.63
C ASN A 30 -7.98 -3.57 -1.66
N THR A 31 -7.09 -2.73 -2.18
CA THR A 31 -6.34 -1.77 -1.37
C THR A 31 -6.64 -0.37 -1.87
N ILE A 32 -7.04 0.51 -0.96
CA ILE A 32 -7.32 1.91 -1.29
C ILE A 32 -6.50 2.81 -0.37
N CYS A 33 -5.69 3.66 -0.97
CA CYS A 33 -4.94 4.70 -0.26
C CYS A 33 -5.83 5.93 -0.04
N LEU A 34 -6.12 6.20 1.23
CA LEU A 34 -6.84 7.39 1.68
C LEU A 34 -5.88 8.23 2.53
N GLY A 35 -5.52 9.42 2.05
CA GLY A 35 -4.59 10.31 2.73
C GLY A 35 -3.13 9.96 2.47
N GLN A 36 -2.56 8.95 3.13
CA GLN A 36 -1.15 8.59 2.94
C GLN A 36 -0.87 7.10 3.10
N ALA A 37 -0.07 6.55 2.18
CA ALA A 37 0.54 5.23 2.30
C ALA A 37 2.07 5.38 2.27
N ALA A 38 2.70 5.37 3.44
CA ALA A 38 4.14 5.53 3.59
C ALA A 38 4.81 4.27 4.17
N SER A 39 6.02 3.98 3.70
CA SER A 39 6.86 2.87 4.21
C SER A 39 6.18 1.50 4.05
N MET A 40 5.89 0.79 5.14
CA MET A 40 5.16 -0.48 5.06
C MET A 40 3.74 -0.33 4.51
N ALA A 41 3.09 0.83 4.67
CA ALA A 41 1.75 1.03 4.15
C ALA A 41 1.73 1.12 2.61
N SER A 42 2.76 1.68 1.98
CA SER A 42 2.90 1.67 0.50
C SER A 42 3.22 0.27 -0.02
N LEU A 43 3.96 -0.54 0.73
CA LEU A 43 4.15 -1.96 0.37
C LEU A 43 2.83 -2.74 0.43
N LEU A 44 2.04 -2.54 1.48
CA LEU A 44 0.73 -3.17 1.62
C LEU A 44 -0.23 -2.72 0.52
N LEU A 45 -0.23 -1.42 0.19
CA LEU A 45 -0.96 -0.89 -0.96
C LEU A 45 -0.53 -1.58 -2.27
N ALA A 46 0.77 -1.73 -2.52
CA ALA A 46 1.28 -2.42 -3.70
C ALA A 46 0.92 -3.92 -3.73
N ALA A 47 0.73 -4.53 -2.56
CA ALA A 47 0.45 -5.96 -2.39
C ALA A 47 -1.02 -6.36 -2.57
N GLY A 48 -1.92 -5.39 -2.82
CA GLY A 48 -3.29 -5.67 -3.20
C GLY A 48 -3.38 -6.51 -4.49
N ALA A 49 -4.56 -7.08 -4.75
CA ALA A 49 -4.80 -7.84 -5.95
C ALA A 49 -4.56 -6.96 -7.20
N LYS A 50 -3.88 -7.52 -8.22
CA LYS A 50 -3.54 -6.79 -9.44
C LYS A 50 -4.80 -6.26 -10.13
N GLY A 51 -4.83 -4.96 -10.42
CA GLY A 51 -6.00 -4.27 -10.98
C GLY A 51 -6.93 -3.66 -9.93
N GLU A 52 -6.73 -3.95 -8.63
CA GLU A 52 -7.59 -3.51 -7.52
C GLU A 52 -6.86 -2.61 -6.52
N ARG A 53 -5.71 -2.05 -6.91
CA ARG A 53 -4.91 -1.14 -6.08
C ARG A 53 -5.22 0.30 -6.46
N LYS A 54 -5.76 1.08 -5.53
CA LYS A 54 -6.37 2.39 -5.82
C LYS A 54 -5.87 3.47 -4.88
N ALA A 55 -5.90 4.72 -5.31
CA ALA A 55 -5.66 5.88 -4.45
C ALA A 55 -6.60 7.04 -4.80
N LEU A 56 -6.90 7.88 -3.81
CA LEU A 56 -7.58 9.16 -4.06
C LEU A 56 -6.62 10.21 -4.62
N PRO A 57 -7.09 11.29 -5.28
CA PRO A 57 -6.24 12.23 -6.02
C PRO A 57 -5.30 13.06 -5.14
N ASN A 58 -5.65 13.24 -3.85
CA ASN A 58 -4.83 13.97 -2.88
C ASN A 58 -4.00 13.04 -1.99
N ALA A 59 -3.96 11.74 -2.30
CA ALA A 59 -3.18 10.79 -1.51
C ALA A 59 -1.69 10.94 -1.76
N THR A 60 -0.88 10.73 -0.73
CA THR A 60 0.59 10.71 -0.85
C THR A 60 1.10 9.29 -0.67
N ILE A 61 1.93 8.83 -1.59
CA ILE A 61 2.60 7.54 -1.48
C ILE A 61 4.07 7.83 -1.19
N MET A 62 4.67 7.11 -0.23
CA MET A 62 6.10 7.25 0.06
C MET A 62 6.76 5.90 0.27
N ILE A 63 7.92 5.70 -0.33
CA ILE A 63 8.79 4.53 -0.08
C ILE A 63 10.12 5.02 0.49
N HIS A 64 10.71 4.21 1.37
CA HIS A 64 12.02 4.47 1.94
C HIS A 64 12.63 3.20 2.52
N GLN A 65 13.91 3.25 2.86
CA GLN A 65 14.61 2.17 3.52
C GLN A 65 14.12 1.96 4.96
N PRO A 66 14.16 0.70 5.47
CA PRO A 66 13.81 0.43 6.85
C PRO A 66 14.84 1.11 7.75
N SER A 67 14.35 1.82 8.76
CA SER A 67 15.17 2.37 9.82
C SER A 67 15.15 1.45 11.05
N GLY A 68 16.28 1.39 11.75
CA GLY A 68 16.42 0.58 12.95
C GLY A 68 17.67 0.97 13.71
N GLY A 69 17.60 0.89 15.04
CA GLY A 69 18.72 1.17 15.93
C GLY A 69 18.82 0.10 17.00
N TYR A 70 20.05 -0.34 17.28
CA TYR A 70 20.34 -1.26 18.37
C TYR A 70 21.64 -0.84 19.04
N SER A 71 21.68 -0.88 20.37
CA SER A 71 22.87 -0.68 21.18
C SER A 71 23.08 -1.88 22.09
N GLY A 72 24.33 -2.32 22.24
CA GLY A 72 24.66 -3.52 23.00
C GLY A 72 26.07 -4.00 22.74
N GLN A 73 26.36 -5.26 23.07
CA GLN A 73 27.68 -5.84 22.79
C GLN A 73 27.92 -5.90 21.27
N ALA A 74 29.19 -5.85 20.86
CA ALA A 74 29.57 -5.87 19.44
C ALA A 74 28.99 -7.09 18.68
N LYS A 75 28.88 -8.25 19.35
CA LYS A 75 28.26 -9.45 18.78
C LYS A 75 26.76 -9.26 18.53
N ASP A 76 26.04 -8.69 19.48
CA ASP A 76 24.60 -8.44 19.37
C ASP A 76 24.31 -7.39 18.30
N MET A 77 25.09 -6.30 18.26
CA MET A 77 25.03 -5.31 17.18
C MET A 77 25.20 -5.96 15.81
N THR A 78 26.18 -6.86 15.66
CA THR A 78 26.41 -7.57 14.39
C THR A 78 25.20 -8.42 13.99
N ILE A 79 24.54 -9.09 14.94
CA ILE A 79 23.34 -9.88 14.70
C ILE A 79 22.19 -8.98 14.22
N HIS A 80 21.95 -7.86 14.90
CA HIS A 80 20.88 -6.94 14.56
C HIS A 80 21.11 -6.22 13.21
N THR A 81 22.35 -5.80 12.92
CA THR A 81 22.70 -5.24 11.61
C THR A 81 22.43 -6.23 10.48
N LYS A 82 22.84 -7.49 10.63
CA LYS A 82 22.55 -8.54 9.63
C LYS A 82 21.05 -8.73 9.42
N GLN A 83 20.26 -8.67 10.49
CA GLN A 83 18.81 -8.79 10.38
C GLN A 83 18.16 -7.61 9.64
N ILE A 84 18.62 -6.38 9.88
CA ILE A 84 18.14 -5.21 9.14
C ILE A 84 18.46 -5.32 7.65
N VAL A 85 19.68 -5.74 7.30
CA VAL A 85 20.06 -5.97 5.88
C VAL A 85 19.19 -7.05 5.25
N ARG A 86 18.93 -8.17 5.95
CA ARG A 86 18.03 -9.22 5.46
C ARG A 86 16.62 -8.69 5.18
N VAL A 87 16.08 -7.87 6.08
CA VAL A 87 14.75 -7.27 5.93
C VAL A 87 14.74 -6.29 4.75
N TRP A 88 15.77 -5.46 4.62
CA TRP A 88 15.94 -4.54 3.49
C TRP A 88 15.90 -5.28 2.14
N ASP A 89 16.68 -6.34 2.00
CA ASP A 89 16.73 -7.12 0.76
C ASP A 89 15.37 -7.76 0.45
N ALA A 90 14.68 -8.29 1.47
CA ALA A 90 13.35 -8.86 1.31
C ALA A 90 12.32 -7.79 0.87
N LEU A 91 12.28 -6.63 1.51
CA LEU A 91 11.37 -5.54 1.15
C LEU A 91 11.57 -5.08 -0.29
N ASN A 92 12.83 -4.90 -0.71
CA ASN A 92 13.15 -4.54 -2.09
C ASN A 92 12.61 -5.57 -3.09
N GLN A 93 12.77 -6.87 -2.81
CA GLN A 93 12.23 -7.93 -3.67
C GLN A 93 10.70 -7.91 -3.71
N LEU A 94 10.03 -7.63 -2.59
CA LEU A 94 8.57 -7.53 -2.55
C LEU A 94 8.06 -6.33 -3.36
N TYR A 95 8.76 -5.18 -3.30
CA TYR A 95 8.47 -4.05 -4.17
C TYR A 95 8.68 -4.39 -5.64
N CYS A 96 9.80 -5.04 -6.01
CA CYS A 96 10.04 -5.49 -7.39
C CYS A 96 8.90 -6.41 -7.88
N LYS A 97 8.50 -7.38 -7.05
CA LYS A 97 7.43 -8.35 -7.36
C LYS A 97 6.11 -7.65 -7.71
N HIS A 98 5.74 -6.63 -6.94
CA HIS A 98 4.42 -6.00 -7.04
C HIS A 98 4.36 -4.80 -7.98
N THR A 99 5.48 -4.10 -8.17
CA THR A 99 5.56 -2.93 -9.06
C THR A 99 6.02 -3.31 -10.48
N GLY A 100 6.74 -4.42 -10.63
CA GLY A 100 7.41 -4.78 -11.89
C GLY A 100 8.68 -3.98 -12.16
N GLN A 101 9.07 -3.06 -11.27
CA GLN A 101 10.33 -2.30 -11.39
C GLN A 101 11.54 -3.21 -11.16
N PRO A 102 12.67 -2.94 -11.84
CA PRO A 102 13.90 -3.66 -11.58
C PRO A 102 14.51 -3.26 -10.23
N LEU A 103 15.34 -4.16 -9.67
CA LEU A 103 15.87 -4.02 -8.31
C LEU A 103 16.70 -2.75 -8.10
N ASP A 104 17.46 -2.34 -9.10
CA ASP A 104 18.29 -1.12 -9.07
C ASP A 104 17.43 0.15 -8.97
N VAL A 105 16.29 0.19 -9.67
CA VAL A 105 15.32 1.30 -9.58
C VAL A 105 14.69 1.34 -8.19
N ILE A 106 14.27 0.20 -7.65
CA ILE A 106 13.72 0.13 -6.29
C ILE A 106 14.75 0.58 -5.25
N GLN A 107 15.96 0.02 -5.28
CA GLN A 107 17.02 0.37 -4.32
C GLN A 107 17.39 1.85 -4.38
N LYS A 108 17.51 2.42 -5.59
CA LYS A 108 17.80 3.85 -5.78
C LYS A 108 16.73 4.73 -5.16
N ASN A 109 15.45 4.44 -5.42
CA ASN A 109 14.35 5.26 -4.95
C ASN A 109 14.01 5.02 -3.47
N MET A 110 14.34 3.86 -2.91
CA MET A 110 14.16 3.60 -1.48
C MET A 110 15.35 4.07 -0.62
N ASP A 111 16.49 4.47 -1.18
CA ASP A 111 17.65 4.92 -0.37
C ASP A 111 17.32 6.16 0.48
N ARG A 112 16.40 7.02 0.05
CA ARG A 112 15.87 8.14 0.83
C ARG A 112 14.35 8.13 0.79
N ASP A 113 13.75 9.03 1.56
CA ASP A 113 12.31 9.25 1.47
C ASP A 113 11.97 9.71 0.04
N TYR A 114 11.23 8.87 -0.67
CA TYR A 114 10.78 9.14 -2.03
C TYR A 114 9.26 9.23 -2.05
N PHE A 115 8.77 10.46 -2.19
CA PHE A 115 7.35 10.80 -2.23
C PHE A 115 6.84 10.80 -3.66
N MET A 116 5.61 10.33 -3.84
CA MET A 116 4.92 10.23 -5.11
C MET A 116 3.49 10.76 -4.97
N THR A 117 3.02 11.46 -6.00
CA THR A 117 1.58 11.68 -6.22
C THR A 117 0.90 10.35 -6.58
N PRO A 118 -0.44 10.27 -6.57
CA PRO A 118 -1.16 9.07 -7.01
C PRO A 118 -0.83 8.68 -8.46
N GLU A 119 -0.66 9.66 -9.35
CA GLU A 119 -0.30 9.44 -10.76
C GLU A 119 1.11 8.89 -10.88
N GLU A 120 2.08 9.45 -10.17
CA GLU A 120 3.46 8.94 -10.13
C GLU A 120 3.50 7.53 -9.53
N ALA A 121 2.73 7.26 -8.47
CA ALA A 121 2.62 5.94 -7.86
C ALA A 121 1.99 4.90 -8.81
N LYS A 122 1.07 5.33 -9.68
CA LYS A 122 0.49 4.50 -10.74
C LYS A 122 1.53 4.18 -11.82
N GLU A 123 2.27 5.19 -12.28
CA GLU A 123 3.35 5.01 -13.25
C GLU A 123 4.47 4.11 -12.70
N PHE A 124 4.79 4.28 -11.41
CA PHE A 124 5.76 3.44 -10.70
C PHE A 124 5.27 2.00 -10.54
N GLY A 125 3.96 1.76 -10.57
CA GLY A 125 3.33 0.44 -10.45
C GLY A 125 2.91 0.05 -9.03
N ILE A 126 2.89 0.99 -8.07
CA ILE A 126 2.39 0.76 -6.70
C ILE A 126 0.86 0.64 -6.71
N ILE A 127 0.18 1.44 -7.52
CA ILE A 127 -1.27 1.37 -7.69
C ILE A 127 -1.62 1.13 -9.16
N ASP A 128 -2.86 0.73 -9.42
CA ASP A 128 -3.40 0.51 -10.77
C ASP A 128 -4.27 1.71 -11.21
N GLU A 129 -4.96 2.38 -10.28
CA GLU A 129 -5.95 3.41 -10.60
C GLU A 129 -5.98 4.56 -9.58
N VAL A 130 -6.17 5.78 -10.09
CA VAL A 130 -6.51 6.96 -9.27
C VAL A 130 -8.03 7.16 -9.41
N ILE A 131 -8.74 7.13 -8.29
CA ILE A 131 -10.21 7.24 -8.23
C ILE A 131 -10.61 8.55 -7.55
N ASP A 132 -11.62 9.25 -8.05
CA ASP A 132 -12.08 10.54 -7.49
C ASP A 132 -13.54 10.52 -7.03
N GLN A 133 -14.34 9.54 -7.47
CA GLN A 133 -15.73 9.35 -7.08
C GLN A 133 -16.05 7.88 -6.80
N ARG A 134 -16.92 7.65 -5.82
CA ARG A 134 -17.47 6.31 -5.59
C ARG A 134 -18.52 6.02 -6.67
N PRO A 135 -18.44 4.90 -7.40
CA PRO A 135 -19.49 4.52 -8.34
C PRO A 135 -20.84 4.45 -7.61
N MET A 136 -21.84 5.22 -8.07
CA MET A 136 -23.17 5.28 -7.45
C MET A 136 -23.95 3.96 -7.49
N THR A 137 -23.46 2.95 -8.21
CA THR A 137 -24.12 1.66 -8.42
C THR A 137 -24.33 0.86 -7.13
N LEU A 138 -23.66 1.19 -6.02
CA LEU A 138 -23.83 0.51 -4.73
C LEU A 138 -24.84 1.19 -3.78
N VAL A 139 -25.37 2.37 -4.13
CA VAL A 139 -26.31 3.12 -3.26
C VAL A 139 -27.77 2.77 -3.57
N ALA A 140 -28.05 2.27 -4.79
CA ALA A 140 -29.39 1.88 -5.22
C ALA A 140 -29.98 0.69 -4.43
N ASP A 141 -29.12 -0.12 -3.80
CA ASP A 141 -29.56 -1.26 -2.98
C ASP A 141 -29.88 -0.87 -1.52
N ALA A 142 -29.51 0.34 -1.09
CA ALA A 142 -29.65 0.79 0.29
C ALA A 142 -30.65 1.95 0.48
N VAL A 143 -31.06 2.61 -0.61
CA VAL A 143 -32.12 3.62 -0.57
C VAL A 143 -33.28 3.08 -1.39
N GLY A 144 -34.25 2.50 -0.69
CA GLY A 144 -35.53 2.13 -1.29
C GLY A 144 -36.11 3.32 -2.05
N ASP A 145 -36.68 3.01 -3.21
CA ASP A 145 -37.44 3.89 -4.09
C ASP A 145 -38.56 4.62 -3.32
N GLU A 146 -38.23 5.70 -2.61
CA GLU A 146 -39.23 6.60 -2.04
C GLU A 146 -39.64 7.61 -3.11
N GLY A 147 -40.67 7.20 -3.87
CA GLY A 147 -41.81 8.05 -4.15
C GLY A 147 -41.58 9.19 -5.14
N LYS A 148 -41.61 8.86 -6.44
CA LYS A 148 -42.18 9.78 -7.42
C LYS A 148 -43.69 9.92 -7.17
N GLN A 149 -44.10 10.90 -6.38
CA GLN A 149 -45.47 11.40 -6.46
C GLN A 149 -45.49 12.70 -7.26
N LYS A 150 -45.93 12.55 -8.52
CA LYS A 150 -46.54 13.63 -9.30
C LYS A 150 -47.61 14.29 -8.44
N ASP A 151 -47.68 15.61 -8.49
CA ASP A 151 -48.93 16.32 -8.74
C ASP A 151 -48.60 17.76 -9.18
N SER A 152 -48.78 17.98 -10.48
CA SER A 152 -48.95 19.29 -11.10
C SER A 152 -50.35 19.32 -11.70
N ASN A 153 -51.07 20.40 -11.39
CA ASN A 153 -52.46 20.77 -11.71
C ASN A 153 -53.57 20.23 -10.82
#